data_AF-A0AAP5JT08-F1
#
_entry.id   AF-A0AAP5JT08-F1
#
_cell.length_a   1.000
_cell.length_b   1.000
_cell.length_c   1.000
_cell.angle_alpha   90.00
_cell.angle_beta   90.00
_cell.angle_gamma   90.00
#
_symmetry.space_group_name_H-M   'P 1'
#
loop_
_entity.id
_entity.type
_entity.pdbx_description
1 polymer ?
#
loop_
_entity_poly.entity_id
_entity_poly.type
_entity_poly.pdbx_seq_one_letter_code
_entity_poly.pdbx_strand_id
1 'polypeptide(L)'
;MQELGMVKITSDKQIKVLVLTGSLGHGHIQVANAIREMADRWDHHQVNVEIIDYMELVSPNLHDISSTCFLQWVKHFPSSYGLLFEMTRKDRMLAQFIKSIRFTSLKPLIQRIEDEQPDVIISTLPAASAAVSKIKERGLIDCPAVTVITDHTDHSFWLHPYTDKYWVGSEDAKNKLLRQGIPASSIEITGIPVRPVFYETYDQTLLREQYGLNQEATTILLMGGGCGLIDSTLLRSLEEAEWTRSLAVCRNLRPE
;
A
#
# COMPACT_ATOMS: atom_id res chain seq x y z
N MET A 1 -11.84 22.07 21.27
CA MET A 1 -12.35 21.03 20.36
C MET A 1 -11.94 21.44 18.96
N GLN A 2 -10.94 20.78 18.38
CA GLN A 2 -10.55 21.00 16.99
C GLN A 2 -11.12 19.86 16.17
N GLU A 3 -11.91 20.17 15.14
CA GLU A 3 -12.32 19.19 14.14
C GLU A 3 -11.18 19.07 13.11
N LEU A 4 -10.42 17.98 13.19
CA LEU A 4 -9.44 17.60 12.17
C LEU A 4 -10.06 16.48 11.32
N GLY A 5 -10.84 16.86 10.32
CA GLY A 5 -11.43 15.92 9.36
C GLY A 5 -12.53 15.03 9.96
N MET A 6 -12.40 13.71 9.79
CA MET A 6 -13.46 12.73 10.06
C MET A 6 -13.59 12.29 11.54
N VAL A 7 -12.65 12.67 12.39
CA VAL A 7 -12.60 12.24 13.81
C VAL A 7 -12.56 13.47 14.70
N LYS A 8 -13.38 13.49 15.76
CA LYS A 8 -13.36 14.56 16.75
C LYS A 8 -12.22 14.33 17.73
N ILE A 9 -11.26 15.25 17.75
CA ILE A 9 -10.11 15.21 18.66
C ILE A 9 -10.43 16.09 19.88
N THR A 10 -10.50 15.46 21.05
CA THR A 10 -10.45 16.14 22.36
C THR A 10 -9.05 15.94 22.92
N SER A 11 -8.48 16.94 23.59
CA SER A 11 -7.07 16.98 24.04
C SER A 11 -6.60 15.77 24.85
N ASP A 12 -7.53 15.00 25.41
CA ASP A 12 -7.26 13.91 26.36
C ASP A 12 -7.57 12.52 25.78
N LYS A 13 -8.07 12.41 24.54
CA LYS A 13 -8.43 11.11 23.94
C LYS A 13 -7.35 10.65 22.96
N GLN A 14 -6.80 9.46 23.21
CA GLN A 14 -6.00 8.74 22.24
C GLN A 14 -6.89 8.20 21.11
N ILE A 15 -6.60 8.62 19.87
CA ILE A 15 -7.18 8.16 18.61
C ILE A 15 -6.53 6.83 18.25
N LYS A 16 -7.34 5.80 18.08
CA LYS A 16 -6.90 4.48 17.61
C LYS A 16 -7.11 4.34 16.11
N VAL A 17 -6.04 4.10 15.38
CA VAL A 17 -6.03 3.87 13.94
C VAL A 17 -5.71 2.40 13.70
N LEU A 18 -6.59 1.68 13.01
CA LEU A 18 -6.33 0.32 12.57
C LEU A 18 -5.96 0.33 11.09
N VAL A 19 -4.73 -0.03 10.76
CA VAL A 19 -4.24 -0.13 9.38
C VAL A 19 -4.26 -1.58 8.93
N LEU A 20 -5.06 -1.89 7.91
CA LEU A 20 -5.15 -3.20 7.28
C LEU A 20 -4.32 -3.22 6.00
N THR A 21 -3.34 -4.12 5.94
CA THR A 21 -2.36 -4.21 4.85
C THR A 21 -2.17 -5.65 4.38
N GLY A 22 -1.16 -5.90 3.54
CA GLY A 22 -0.72 -7.24 3.16
C GLY A 22 0.77 -7.28 2.82
N SER A 23 1.44 -8.37 3.18
CA SER A 23 2.87 -8.62 2.96
C SER A 23 3.21 -8.96 1.51
N LEU A 24 2.21 -9.27 0.67
CA LEU A 24 2.33 -9.57 -0.75
C LEU A 24 3.19 -8.52 -1.48
N GLY A 25 4.43 -8.88 -1.85
CA GLY A 25 5.35 -8.00 -2.59
C GLY A 25 5.96 -6.85 -1.79
N HIS A 26 5.70 -6.75 -0.49
CA HIS A 26 6.19 -5.71 0.45
C HIS A 26 5.77 -4.25 0.16
N GLY A 27 5.08 -3.93 -0.93
CA GLY A 27 4.69 -2.55 -1.22
C GLY A 27 3.66 -1.99 -0.22
N HIS A 28 2.55 -2.71 -0.02
CA HIS A 28 1.44 -2.26 0.82
C HIS A 28 1.82 -2.15 2.31
N ILE A 29 2.67 -3.05 2.82
CA ILE A 29 3.21 -2.98 4.19
C ILE A 29 4.10 -1.75 4.38
N GLN A 30 4.86 -1.33 3.37
CA GLN A 30 5.67 -0.11 3.46
C GLN A 30 4.82 1.16 3.56
N VAL A 31 3.68 1.19 2.88
CA VAL A 31 2.70 2.30 3.03
C VAL A 31 2.09 2.31 4.43
N ALA A 32 1.73 1.14 4.97
CA ALA A 32 1.22 1.03 6.34
C ALA A 32 2.27 1.49 7.37
N ASN A 33 3.53 1.07 7.22
CA ASN A 33 4.64 1.49 8.06
C ASN A 33 4.88 3.01 7.96
N ALA A 34 4.79 3.60 6.76
CA ALA A 34 4.90 5.03 6.57
C ALA A 34 3.81 5.81 7.33
N ILE A 35 2.57 5.31 7.35
CA ILE A 35 1.47 5.90 8.11
C ILE A 35 1.77 5.87 9.61
N ARG A 36 2.23 4.75 10.16
CA ARG A 36 2.64 4.65 11.57
C ARG A 36 3.78 5.60 11.90
N GLU A 37 4.87 5.58 11.12
CA GLU A 37 6.02 6.46 11.35
C GLU A 37 5.65 7.95 11.29
N MET A 38 4.70 8.33 10.42
CA MET A 38 4.20 9.70 10.36
C MET A 38 3.35 10.05 11.59
N ALA A 39 2.51 9.12 12.06
CA ALA A 39 1.71 9.30 13.27
C ALA A 39 2.58 9.42 14.53
N ASP A 40 3.63 8.61 14.64
CA ASP A 40 4.58 8.64 15.76
C ASP A 40 5.34 9.98 15.84
N ARG A 41 5.61 10.60 14.68
CA ARG A 41 6.23 11.94 14.60
C ARG A 41 5.24 13.08 14.86
N TRP A 42 3.95 12.80 14.96
CA TRP A 42 2.95 13.82 15.22
C TRP A 42 2.99 14.19 16.70
N ASP A 43 3.46 15.41 17.00
CA ASP A 43 3.74 15.98 18.33
C ASP A 43 2.61 15.86 19.38
N HIS A 44 1.40 15.53 18.95
CA HIS A 44 0.25 15.39 19.82
C HIS A 44 0.19 14.08 20.62
N HIS A 45 1.05 13.07 20.38
CA HIS A 45 1.09 11.76 21.08
C HIS A 45 -0.28 11.06 21.23
N GLN A 46 -1.26 11.50 20.45
CA GLN A 46 -2.66 11.15 20.57
C GLN A 46 -3.06 10.12 19.52
N VAL A 47 -2.17 9.67 18.64
CA VAL A 47 -2.51 8.71 17.59
C VAL A 47 -1.77 7.41 17.84
N ASN A 48 -2.50 6.34 18.11
CA ASN A 48 -1.97 4.99 18.19
C ASN A 48 -2.32 4.24 16.91
N VAL A 49 -1.31 3.72 16.21
CA VAL A 49 -1.49 3.02 14.94
C VAL A 49 -1.16 1.55 15.10
N GLU A 50 -2.18 0.71 14.99
CA GLU A 50 -2.03 -0.75 14.94
C GLU A 50 -2.04 -1.21 13.48
N ILE A 51 -1.03 -1.98 13.08
CA ILE A 51 -0.91 -2.51 11.71
C ILE A 51 -1.19 -4.01 11.72
N ILE A 52 -2.10 -4.45 10.86
CA ILE A 52 -2.48 -5.85 10.72
C ILE A 52 -2.32 -6.28 9.26
N ASP A 53 -1.60 -7.39 9.05
CA ASP A 53 -1.66 -8.11 7.79
C ASP A 53 -3.03 -8.79 7.66
N TYR A 54 -3.87 -8.24 6.79
CA TYR A 54 -5.23 -8.74 6.60
C TYR A 54 -5.22 -10.15 6.01
N MET A 55 -4.28 -10.48 5.11
CA MET A 55 -4.20 -11.80 4.47
C MET A 55 -3.81 -12.87 5.50
N GLU A 56 -2.84 -12.56 6.37
CA GLU A 56 -2.44 -13.45 7.46
C GLU A 56 -3.59 -13.68 8.44
N LEU A 57 -4.29 -12.60 8.84
CA LEU A 57 -5.40 -12.67 9.79
C LEU A 57 -6.54 -13.57 9.31
N VAL A 58 -6.94 -13.46 8.04
CA VAL A 58 -8.13 -14.17 7.52
C VAL A 58 -7.82 -15.53 6.92
N SER A 59 -6.56 -15.79 6.58
CA SER A 59 -6.13 -17.07 6.00
C SER A 59 -4.65 -17.37 6.27
N PRO A 60 -4.30 -17.66 7.53
CA PRO A 60 -2.90 -17.89 7.92
C PRO A 60 -2.27 -19.04 7.12
N ASN A 61 -3.02 -20.12 6.87
CA ASN A 61 -2.54 -21.29 6.13
C ASN A 61 -2.36 -21.06 4.61
N LEU A 62 -2.98 -20.00 4.05
CA LEU A 62 -2.85 -19.64 2.64
C LEU A 62 -1.96 -18.42 2.44
N HIS A 63 -1.55 -17.73 3.50
CA HIS A 63 -0.76 -16.51 3.43
C HIS A 63 0.60 -16.75 2.74
N ASP A 64 1.34 -17.75 3.20
CA ASP A 64 2.67 -18.08 2.65
C ASP A 64 2.58 -18.66 1.24
N ILE A 65 1.55 -19.47 0.98
CA ILE A 65 1.32 -20.11 -0.33
C ILE A 65 0.88 -19.07 -1.35
N SER A 66 -0.07 -18.20 -1.01
CA SER A 66 -0.55 -17.13 -1.89
C SER A 66 0.53 -16.09 -2.17
N SER A 67 1.35 -15.75 -1.17
CA SER A 67 2.52 -14.88 -1.35
C SER A 67 3.57 -15.49 -2.26
N THR A 68 3.87 -16.77 -2.09
CA THR A 68 4.80 -17.49 -2.95
C THR A 68 4.24 -17.63 -4.37
N CYS A 69 2.98 -18.06 -4.54
CA CYS A 69 2.33 -18.18 -5.84
C CYS A 69 2.19 -16.84 -6.57
N PHE A 70 1.84 -15.76 -5.87
CA PHE A 70 1.79 -14.41 -6.42
C PHE A 70 3.16 -13.95 -6.90
N LEU A 71 4.21 -14.14 -6.09
CA LEU A 71 5.58 -13.79 -6.47
C LEU A 71 6.07 -14.62 -7.66
N GLN A 72 5.78 -15.93 -7.69
CA GLN A 72 6.10 -16.80 -8.82
C GLN A 72 5.31 -16.39 -10.08
N TRP A 73 4.04 -16.01 -9.93
CA TRP A 73 3.20 -15.60 -11.03
C TRP A 73 3.68 -14.27 -11.65
N VAL A 74 3.97 -13.26 -10.82
CA VAL A 74 4.52 -11.98 -11.27
C VAL A 74 5.90 -12.16 -11.91
N LYS A 75 6.76 -13.01 -11.33
CA LYS A 75 8.10 -13.30 -11.84
C LYS A 75 8.09 -14.02 -13.19
N HIS A 76 7.17 -14.96 -13.39
CA HIS A 76 7.17 -15.84 -14.56
C HIS A 76 6.16 -15.44 -15.65
N PHE A 77 5.14 -14.65 -15.33
CA PHE A 77 4.09 -14.24 -16.27
C PHE A 77 3.66 -12.77 -16.11
N PRO A 78 4.57 -11.79 -16.20
CA PRO A 78 4.27 -10.38 -15.97
C PRO A 78 3.20 -9.82 -16.94
N SER A 79 3.12 -10.35 -18.16
CA SER A 79 2.11 -9.98 -19.17
C SER A 79 0.68 -10.37 -18.77
N SER A 80 0.51 -11.46 -18.02
CA SER A 80 -0.80 -11.88 -17.51
C SER A 80 -1.31 -10.97 -16.37
N TYR A 81 -0.39 -10.32 -15.66
CA TYR A 81 -0.71 -9.29 -14.67
C TYR A 81 -1.30 -8.05 -15.37
N GLY A 82 -0.63 -7.56 -16.43
CA GLY A 82 -1.16 -6.47 -17.26
C GLY A 82 -2.51 -6.79 -17.89
N LEU A 83 -2.69 -8.03 -18.35
CA LEU A 83 -3.96 -8.50 -18.93
C LEU A 83 -5.10 -8.56 -17.90
N LEU A 84 -4.84 -9.02 -16.67
CA LEU A 84 -5.83 -9.03 -15.59
C LEU A 84 -6.28 -7.60 -15.22
N PHE A 85 -5.33 -6.66 -15.16
CA PHE A 85 -5.62 -5.24 -14.96
C PHE A 85 -6.46 -4.66 -16.10
N GLU A 86 -6.17 -5.03 -17.35
CA GLU A 86 -6.91 -4.53 -18.52
C GLU A 86 -8.32 -5.13 -18.63
N MET A 87 -8.48 -6.43 -18.33
CA MET A 87 -9.77 -7.12 -18.32
C MET A 87 -10.71 -6.58 -17.24
N THR A 88 -10.18 -6.32 -16.04
CA THR A 88 -10.96 -5.75 -14.91
C THR A 88 -11.29 -4.26 -15.08
N ARG A 89 -10.58 -3.57 -15.97
CA ARG A 89 -10.90 -2.21 -16.41
C ARG A 89 -12.05 -2.17 -17.41
N LYS A 90 -12.15 -3.17 -18.29
CA LYS A 90 -13.13 -3.23 -19.39
C LYS A 90 -14.43 -3.95 -19.02
N ASP A 91 -14.37 -4.96 -18.16
CA ASP A 91 -15.51 -5.82 -17.83
C ASP A 91 -15.99 -5.63 -16.39
N ARG A 92 -17.09 -4.88 -16.23
CA ARG A 92 -17.76 -4.66 -14.93
C ARG A 92 -18.30 -5.97 -14.34
N MET A 93 -18.68 -6.94 -15.16
CA MET A 93 -19.29 -8.20 -14.72
C MET A 93 -18.22 -9.15 -14.16
N LEU A 94 -17.06 -9.24 -14.81
CA LEU A 94 -15.90 -9.97 -14.28
C LEU A 94 -15.37 -9.33 -12.98
N ALA A 95 -15.27 -8.00 -12.94
CA ALA A 95 -14.88 -7.29 -11.72
C ALA A 95 -15.88 -7.55 -10.57
N GLN A 96 -17.18 -7.57 -10.87
CA GLN A 96 -18.23 -7.86 -9.89
C GLN A 96 -18.25 -9.35 -9.48
N PHE A 97 -17.95 -10.26 -10.40
CA PHE A 97 -17.77 -11.68 -10.11
C PHE A 97 -16.59 -11.90 -9.17
N ILE A 98 -15.42 -11.32 -9.47
CA ILE A 98 -14.23 -11.39 -8.61
C ILE A 98 -14.49 -10.77 -7.24
N LYS A 99 -15.20 -9.62 -7.16
CA LYS A 99 -15.67 -9.04 -5.88
C LYS A 99 -16.65 -9.96 -5.13
N SER A 100 -17.39 -10.80 -5.84
CA SER A 100 -18.32 -11.78 -5.29
C SER A 100 -17.66 -13.09 -4.88
N ILE A 101 -16.42 -13.37 -5.31
CA ILE A 101 -15.69 -14.55 -4.84
C ILE A 101 -15.34 -14.30 -3.39
N ARG A 102 -16.13 -14.92 -2.50
CA ARG A 102 -16.00 -14.89 -1.05
C ARG A 102 -14.69 -15.55 -0.65
N PHE A 103 -13.61 -14.79 -0.64
CA PHE A 103 -12.40 -15.24 0.01
C PHE A 103 -12.47 -14.86 1.48
N THR A 104 -12.59 -15.90 2.30
CA THR A 104 -12.30 -15.94 3.75
C THR A 104 -13.39 -15.43 4.69
N SER A 105 -13.42 -16.01 5.89
CA SER A 105 -14.35 -15.63 6.94
C SER A 105 -14.01 -14.22 7.43
N LEU A 106 -14.99 -13.31 7.46
CA LEU A 106 -14.80 -11.97 8.06
C LEU A 106 -14.71 -12.02 9.59
N LYS A 107 -15.01 -13.16 10.21
CA LYS A 107 -15.06 -13.29 11.68
C LYS A 107 -13.76 -12.85 12.38
N PRO A 108 -12.55 -13.26 11.95
CA PRO A 108 -11.32 -12.83 12.61
C PRO A 108 -11.14 -11.31 12.55
N LEU A 109 -11.46 -10.68 11.42
CA LEU A 109 -11.40 -9.23 11.28
C LEU A 109 -12.45 -8.53 12.16
N ILE A 110 -13.69 -9.03 12.20
CA ILE A 110 -14.74 -8.48 13.06
C ILE A 110 -14.31 -8.54 14.53
N GLN A 111 -13.85 -9.70 14.99
CA GLN A 111 -13.37 -9.89 16.36
C GLN A 111 -12.21 -8.94 16.68
N ARG A 112 -11.26 -8.79 15.76
CA ARG A 112 -10.13 -7.88 15.92
C ARG A 112 -10.57 -6.41 16.02
N ILE A 113 -11.58 -6.00 15.25
CA ILE A 113 -12.15 -4.66 15.33
C ILE A 113 -12.91 -4.47 16.66
N GLU A 114 -13.65 -5.49 17.11
CA GLU A 114 -14.35 -5.48 18.41
C GLU A 114 -13.38 -5.36 19.58
N ASP A 115 -12.23 -6.04 19.53
CA ASP A 115 -11.20 -5.99 20.57
C ASP A 115 -10.47 -4.63 20.58
N GLU A 116 -10.13 -4.09 19.42
CA GLU A 116 -9.35 -2.84 19.31
C GLU A 116 -10.20 -1.57 19.49
N GLN A 117 -11.46 -1.61 19.07
CA GLN A 117 -12.37 -0.45 19.01
C GLN A 117 -11.71 0.77 18.32
N PRO A 118 -11.31 0.65 17.04
CA PRO A 118 -10.63 1.72 16.33
C PRO A 118 -11.55 2.92 16.06
N ASP A 119 -10.99 4.12 16.15
CA ASP A 119 -11.66 5.36 15.75
C ASP A 119 -11.68 5.54 14.22
N VAL A 120 -10.74 4.90 13.51
CA VAL A 120 -10.67 4.88 12.04
C VAL A 120 -9.98 3.62 11.56
N ILE A 121 -10.46 3.07 10.45
CA ILE A 121 -9.83 1.95 9.75
C ILE A 121 -9.26 2.45 8.43
N ILE A 122 -7.98 2.19 8.19
CA ILE A 122 -7.28 2.54 6.95
C ILE A 122 -6.87 1.26 6.24
N SER A 123 -7.27 1.07 4.99
CA SER A 123 -6.90 -0.09 4.18
C SER A 123 -5.91 0.30 3.09
N THR A 124 -4.73 -0.34 3.09
CA THR A 124 -3.71 -0.18 2.05
C THR A 124 -3.69 -1.36 1.07
N LEU A 125 -4.68 -2.25 1.13
CA LEU A 125 -4.84 -3.42 0.26
C LEU A 125 -6.29 -3.46 -0.29
N PRO A 126 -6.53 -3.80 -1.58
CA PRO A 126 -7.88 -3.86 -2.13
C PRO A 126 -8.80 -4.83 -1.39
N ALA A 127 -8.31 -6.02 -1.07
CA ALA A 127 -9.09 -7.04 -0.37
C ALA A 127 -9.51 -6.62 1.05
N ALA A 128 -8.66 -5.87 1.75
CA ALA A 128 -9.00 -5.30 3.05
C ALA A 128 -10.09 -4.22 2.92
N SER A 129 -9.98 -3.34 1.91
CA SER A 129 -11.01 -2.34 1.61
C SER A 129 -12.38 -2.97 1.34
N ALA A 130 -12.39 -4.07 0.57
CA ALA A 130 -13.61 -4.85 0.32
C ALA A 130 -14.23 -5.41 1.60
N ALA A 131 -13.40 -5.99 2.47
CA ALA A 131 -13.83 -6.57 3.73
C ALA A 131 -14.43 -5.52 4.68
N VAL A 132 -13.73 -4.40 4.88
CA VAL A 132 -14.20 -3.28 5.70
C VAL A 132 -15.51 -2.73 5.17
N SER A 133 -15.60 -2.49 3.85
CA SER A 133 -16.85 -2.03 3.24
C SER A 133 -18.00 -3.01 3.46
N LYS A 134 -17.75 -4.33 3.46
CA LYS A 134 -18.78 -5.35 3.70
C LYS A 134 -19.21 -5.42 5.17
N ILE A 135 -18.29 -5.21 6.10
CA ILE A 135 -18.57 -5.14 7.54
C ILE A 135 -19.41 -3.89 7.84
N LYS A 136 -19.03 -2.75 7.26
CA LYS A 136 -19.76 -1.48 7.39
C LYS A 136 -21.16 -1.54 6.77
N GLU A 137 -21.30 -2.17 5.60
CA GLU A 137 -22.61 -2.45 4.98
C GLU A 137 -23.57 -3.19 5.92
N ARG A 138 -23.04 -4.09 6.77
CA ARG A 138 -23.82 -4.87 7.73
C ARG A 138 -24.13 -4.12 9.02
N GLY A 139 -23.69 -2.87 9.16
CA GLY A 139 -23.86 -2.07 10.38
C GLY A 139 -23.09 -2.59 11.58
N LEU A 140 -22.00 -3.35 11.35
CA LEU A 140 -21.16 -3.90 12.43
C LEU A 140 -20.11 -2.90 12.92
N ILE A 141 -19.85 -1.85 12.15
CA ILE A 141 -18.93 -0.77 12.48
C ILE A 141 -19.51 0.57 12.01
N ASP A 142 -19.26 1.62 12.77
CA ASP A 142 -19.65 3.00 12.41
C ASP A 142 -18.45 3.92 12.17
N CYS A 143 -17.23 3.48 12.53
CA CYS A 143 -16.02 4.27 12.35
C CYS A 143 -15.74 4.58 10.85
N PRO A 144 -15.10 5.71 10.55
CA PRO A 144 -14.57 6.02 9.23
C PRO A 144 -13.72 4.89 8.62
N ALA A 145 -13.98 4.58 7.36
CA ALA A 145 -13.23 3.66 6.52
C ALA A 145 -12.50 4.44 5.41
N VAL A 146 -11.17 4.39 5.43
CA VAL A 146 -10.30 5.05 4.46
C VAL A 146 -9.62 3.99 3.59
N THR A 147 -9.62 4.19 2.28
CA THR A 147 -8.87 3.37 1.32
C THR A 147 -7.71 4.17 0.76
N VAL A 148 -6.48 3.68 0.95
CA VAL A 148 -5.27 4.26 0.38
C VAL A 148 -4.95 3.51 -0.90
N ILE A 149 -5.14 4.17 -2.04
CA ILE A 149 -4.83 3.58 -3.35
C ILE A 149 -3.32 3.70 -3.58
N THR A 150 -2.64 2.57 -3.53
CA THR A 150 -1.19 2.47 -3.73
C THR A 150 -0.79 2.31 -5.19
N ASP A 151 -1.76 2.18 -6.09
CA ASP A 151 -1.52 1.93 -7.51
C ASP A 151 -1.69 3.20 -8.33
N HIS A 152 -0.86 3.35 -9.36
CA HIS A 152 -1.02 4.43 -10.35
C HIS A 152 -2.09 4.10 -11.40
N THR A 153 -2.74 2.93 -11.32
CA THR A 153 -3.73 2.43 -12.27
C THR A 153 -5.14 2.33 -11.67
N ASP A 154 -6.15 2.55 -12.51
CA ASP A 154 -7.58 2.70 -12.16
C ASP A 154 -8.35 1.37 -12.18
N HIS A 155 -7.78 0.32 -11.59
CA HIS A 155 -8.53 -0.93 -11.50
C HIS A 155 -9.60 -0.85 -10.41
N SER A 156 -10.78 -1.37 -10.73
CA SER A 156 -12.00 -1.22 -9.93
C SER A 156 -12.00 -2.02 -8.61
N PHE A 157 -10.94 -2.79 -8.33
CA PHE A 157 -10.84 -3.57 -7.09
C PHE A 157 -10.67 -2.71 -5.84
N TRP A 158 -10.24 -1.45 -5.97
CA TRP A 158 -10.18 -0.52 -4.84
C TRP A 158 -11.54 0.06 -4.45
N LEU A 159 -12.50 0.07 -5.39
CA LEU A 159 -13.73 0.84 -5.21
C LEU A 159 -14.82 0.04 -4.53
N HIS A 160 -15.25 0.52 -3.36
CA HIS A 160 -16.30 -0.08 -2.57
C HIS A 160 -17.29 0.98 -2.05
N PRO A 161 -18.60 0.64 -1.97
CA PRO A 161 -19.65 1.61 -1.69
C PRO A 161 -19.62 2.18 -0.26
N TYR A 162 -19.03 1.47 0.70
CA TYR A 162 -18.94 1.92 2.10
C TYR A 162 -17.51 2.36 2.48
N THR A 163 -16.75 2.87 1.51
CA THR A 163 -15.52 3.63 1.77
C THR A 163 -15.88 5.11 1.92
N ASP A 164 -15.50 5.73 3.03
CA ASP A 164 -15.81 7.14 3.28
C ASP A 164 -14.80 8.09 2.62
N LYS A 165 -13.53 7.69 2.55
CA LYS A 165 -12.46 8.46 1.92
C LYS A 165 -11.52 7.58 1.11
N TYR A 166 -11.13 8.09 -0.05
CA TYR A 166 -10.06 7.57 -0.88
C TYR A 166 -8.87 8.53 -0.82
N TRP A 167 -7.71 8.01 -0.45
CA TRP A 167 -6.44 8.71 -0.55
C TRP A 167 -5.73 8.26 -1.81
N VAL A 168 -5.38 9.22 -2.68
CA VAL A 168 -4.78 8.93 -3.98
C VAL A 168 -3.44 9.64 -4.17
N GLY A 169 -2.58 9.00 -4.97
CA GLY A 169 -1.24 9.48 -5.25
C GLY A 169 -1.14 10.69 -6.18
N SER A 170 -2.18 11.00 -6.95
CA SER A 170 -2.13 12.04 -8.00
C SER A 170 -3.51 12.57 -8.42
N GLU A 171 -3.50 13.74 -9.07
CA GLU A 171 -4.68 14.33 -9.72
C GLU A 171 -5.25 13.41 -10.81
N ASP A 172 -4.39 12.72 -11.56
CA ASP A 172 -4.80 11.73 -12.56
C ASP A 172 -5.63 10.59 -11.94
N ALA A 173 -5.18 10.06 -10.80
CA ALA A 173 -5.91 9.03 -10.07
C ALA A 173 -7.26 9.55 -9.56
N LYS A 174 -7.31 10.77 -9.01
CA LYS A 174 -8.57 11.43 -8.62
C LYS A 174 -9.52 11.55 -9.81
N ASN A 175 -9.05 12.06 -10.94
CA ASN A 175 -9.85 12.23 -12.16
C ASN A 175 -10.41 10.90 -12.68
N LYS A 176 -9.66 9.81 -12.55
CA LYS A 176 -10.13 8.46 -12.88
C LYS A 176 -11.29 8.03 -11.96
N LEU A 177 -11.19 8.25 -10.65
CA LEU A 177 -12.24 7.94 -9.68
C LEU A 177 -13.51 8.79 -9.91
N LEU A 178 -13.35 10.09 -10.22
CA LEU A 178 -14.47 10.97 -10.56
C LEU A 178 -15.26 10.45 -11.77
N ARG A 179 -14.56 10.00 -12.82
CA ARG A 179 -15.20 9.38 -14.01
C ARG A 179 -15.93 8.08 -13.69
N GLN A 180 -15.54 7.40 -12.61
CA GLN A 180 -16.20 6.19 -12.12
C GLN A 180 -17.38 6.49 -11.19
N GLY A 181 -17.68 7.77 -10.93
CA GLY A 181 -18.83 8.23 -10.16
C GLY A 181 -18.56 8.38 -8.66
N ILE A 182 -17.30 8.30 -8.22
CA ILE A 182 -16.94 8.57 -6.83
C ILE A 182 -17.05 10.08 -6.57
N PRO A 183 -17.75 10.52 -5.52
CA PRO A 183 -17.87 11.94 -5.20
C PRO A 183 -16.52 12.60 -4.95
N ALA A 184 -16.33 13.84 -5.44
CA ALA A 184 -15.10 14.59 -5.20
C ALA A 184 -14.82 14.80 -3.69
N SER A 185 -15.89 14.95 -2.90
CA SER A 185 -15.79 15.11 -1.44
C SER A 185 -15.26 13.86 -0.73
N SER A 186 -15.30 12.68 -1.34
CA SER A 186 -14.74 11.45 -0.79
C SER A 186 -13.32 11.14 -1.29
N ILE A 187 -12.66 12.05 -2.03
CA ILE A 187 -11.33 11.82 -2.60
C ILE A 187 -10.36 12.91 -2.14
N GLU A 188 -9.24 12.51 -1.58
CA GLU A 188 -8.15 13.40 -1.14
C GLU A 188 -6.86 13.04 -1.88
N ILE A 189 -6.13 14.05 -2.37
CA ILE A 189 -4.81 13.84 -2.99
C ILE A 189 -3.77 14.02 -1.90
N THR A 190 -3.33 12.91 -1.31
CA THR A 190 -2.32 12.91 -0.24
C THR A 190 -0.92 12.60 -0.76
N GLY A 191 -0.81 12.07 -1.99
CA GLY A 191 0.35 11.28 -2.39
C GLY A 191 0.24 9.85 -1.83
N ILE A 192 1.07 8.92 -2.34
CA ILE A 192 1.22 7.60 -1.72
C ILE A 192 2.10 7.80 -0.49
N PRO A 193 1.66 7.43 0.73
CA PRO A 193 2.47 7.58 1.92
C PRO A 193 3.80 6.86 1.80
N VAL A 194 4.90 7.60 1.98
CA VAL A 194 6.26 7.06 2.07
C VAL A 194 6.86 7.41 3.43
N ARG A 195 7.84 6.62 3.85
CA ARG A 195 8.45 6.77 5.18
C ARG A 195 9.03 8.18 5.34
N PRO A 196 8.91 8.81 6.53
CA PRO A 196 9.40 10.17 6.77
C PRO A 196 10.87 10.43 6.38
N VAL A 197 11.72 9.40 6.51
CA VAL A 197 13.14 9.41 6.11
C VAL A 197 13.37 9.82 4.65
N PHE A 198 12.40 9.60 3.76
CA PHE A 198 12.48 9.99 2.34
C PHE A 198 12.18 11.48 2.10
N TYR A 199 11.68 12.20 3.09
CA TYR A 199 11.49 13.65 3.04
C TYR A 199 12.67 14.42 3.64
N GLU A 200 13.64 13.72 4.23
CA GLU A 200 14.83 14.31 4.81
C GLU A 200 15.86 14.65 3.71
N THR A 201 16.69 15.67 3.96
CA THR A 201 17.77 16.07 3.04
C THR A 201 19.08 15.46 3.53
N TYR A 202 19.87 14.93 2.58
CA TYR A 202 21.15 14.27 2.87
C TYR A 202 22.30 14.92 2.11
N ASP A 203 23.50 14.86 2.69
CA ASP A 203 24.74 15.24 2.03
C ASP A 203 25.14 14.16 1.02
N GLN A 204 25.07 14.51 -0.27
CA GLN A 204 25.38 13.57 -1.35
C GLN A 204 26.85 13.16 -1.38
N THR A 205 27.78 14.07 -1.01
CA THR A 205 29.21 13.79 -1.03
C THR A 205 29.56 12.76 0.03
N LEU A 206 29.02 12.93 1.24
CA LEU A 206 29.20 11.98 2.35
C LEU A 206 28.58 10.61 2.04
N LEU A 207 27.35 10.58 1.47
CA LEU A 207 26.73 9.31 1.10
C LEU A 207 27.51 8.59 -0.01
N ARG A 208 28.00 9.32 -1.01
CA ARG A 208 28.83 8.74 -2.07
C ARG A 208 30.12 8.14 -1.52
N GLU A 209 30.78 8.83 -0.59
CA GLU A 209 31.96 8.31 0.10
C GLU A 209 31.62 7.05 0.90
N GLN A 210 30.56 7.10 1.71
CA GLN A 210 30.09 5.98 2.54
C GLN A 210 29.82 4.71 1.72
N TYR A 211 29.25 4.85 0.52
CA TYR A 211 28.90 3.72 -0.35
C TYR A 211 29.94 3.42 -1.43
N GLY A 212 31.11 4.07 -1.42
CA GLY A 212 32.17 3.86 -2.41
C GLY A 212 31.77 4.26 -3.84
N LEU A 213 30.84 5.21 -3.98
CA LEU A 213 30.36 5.71 -5.26
C LEU A 213 31.29 6.82 -5.78
N ASN A 214 31.49 6.86 -7.10
CA ASN A 214 32.30 7.89 -7.73
C ASN A 214 31.66 9.28 -7.52
N GLN A 215 32.45 10.27 -7.11
CA GLN A 215 31.98 11.61 -6.74
C GLN A 215 31.53 12.47 -7.94
N GLU A 216 32.10 12.23 -9.12
CA GLU A 216 31.90 13.07 -10.31
C GLU A 216 31.02 12.38 -11.38
N ALA A 217 30.84 11.07 -11.28
CA ALA A 217 30.05 10.29 -12.21
C ALA A 217 28.54 10.38 -11.92
N THR A 218 27.74 10.22 -12.97
CA THR A 218 26.33 9.86 -12.83
C THR A 218 26.22 8.47 -12.20
N THR A 219 25.52 8.36 -11.08
CA THR A 219 25.20 7.10 -10.43
C THR A 219 23.83 6.60 -10.90
N ILE A 220 23.78 5.34 -11.33
CA ILE A 220 22.53 4.64 -11.64
C ILE A 220 22.12 3.84 -10.41
N LEU A 221 20.88 4.02 -9.95
CA LEU A 221 20.29 3.21 -8.89
C LEU A 221 19.39 2.14 -9.52
N LEU A 222 19.76 0.87 -9.32
CA LEU A 222 18.98 -0.27 -9.77
C LEU A 222 18.31 -0.95 -8.57
N MET A 223 16.98 -0.99 -8.57
CA MET A 223 16.17 -1.58 -7.49
C MET A 223 15.13 -2.55 -8.06
N GLY A 224 14.99 -3.71 -7.43
CA GLY A 224 14.00 -4.73 -7.78
C GLY A 224 12.82 -4.83 -6.80
N GLY A 225 12.53 -3.76 -6.07
CA GLY A 225 11.54 -3.76 -4.99
C GLY A 225 11.90 -4.67 -3.83
N GLY A 226 10.94 -4.95 -2.93
CA GLY A 226 11.17 -5.73 -1.71
C GLY A 226 11.60 -7.18 -1.94
N CYS A 227 11.47 -7.71 -3.16
CA CYS A 227 11.94 -9.06 -3.51
C CYS A 227 13.24 -9.04 -4.34
N GLY A 228 13.82 -7.88 -4.61
CA GLY A 228 15.08 -7.77 -5.36
C GLY A 228 14.98 -8.35 -6.78
N LEU A 229 13.80 -8.31 -7.40
CA LEU A 229 13.57 -8.83 -8.74
C LEU A 229 14.23 -7.91 -9.76
N ILE A 230 15.46 -8.24 -10.10
CA ILE A 230 16.28 -7.54 -11.10
C ILE A 230 16.63 -8.56 -12.18
N ASP A 231 16.35 -8.23 -13.44
CA ASP A 231 16.74 -9.06 -14.56
C ASP A 231 18.27 -9.14 -14.66
N SER A 232 18.80 -10.36 -14.72
CA SER A 232 20.25 -10.60 -14.68
C SER A 232 20.94 -10.15 -15.97
N THR A 233 20.24 -10.19 -17.11
CA THR A 233 20.75 -9.69 -18.39
C THR A 233 20.84 -8.17 -18.38
N LEU A 234 19.83 -7.48 -17.85
CA LEU A 234 19.87 -6.03 -17.64
C LEU A 234 21.01 -5.62 -16.71
N LEU A 235 21.15 -6.30 -15.57
CA LEU A 235 22.24 -6.04 -14.63
C LEU A 235 23.61 -6.17 -15.32
N ARG A 236 23.85 -7.28 -16.02
CA ARG A 236 25.12 -7.51 -16.73
C ARG A 236 25.36 -6.46 -17.81
N SER A 237 24.31 -6.11 -18.56
CA SER A 237 24.41 -5.07 -19.60
C SER A 237 24.78 -3.71 -19.01
N LEU A 238 24.30 -3.39 -17.81
CA LEU A 238 24.67 -2.17 -17.09
C LEU A 238 26.09 -2.24 -16.53
N GLU A 239 26.54 -3.40 -16.03
CA GLU A 239 27.91 -3.60 -15.54
C GLU A 239 28.95 -3.55 -16.67
N GLU A 240 28.62 -4.04 -17.86
CA GLU A 240 29.49 -4.07 -19.05
C GLU A 240 29.44 -2.77 -19.87
N ALA A 241 28.45 -1.91 -19.63
CA ALA A 241 28.31 -0.65 -20.35
C ALA A 241 29.43 0.34 -19.99
N GLU A 242 30.19 0.78 -21.00
CA GLU A 242 31.30 1.74 -20.83
C GLU A 242 30.88 3.08 -20.21
N TRP A 243 29.59 3.44 -20.32
CA TRP A 243 29.04 4.66 -19.75
C TRP A 243 28.59 4.51 -18.29
N THR A 244 28.49 3.29 -17.77
CA THR A 244 28.17 3.04 -16.37
C THR A 244 29.40 3.29 -15.51
N ARG A 245 29.56 4.54 -15.08
CA ARG A 245 30.70 4.96 -14.25
C ARG A 245 30.46 4.78 -12.75
N SER A 246 29.20 4.56 -12.35
CA SER A 246 28.79 4.27 -10.97
C SER A 246 27.42 3.58 -10.97
N LEU A 247 27.34 2.38 -10.39
CA LEU A 247 26.12 1.59 -10.28
C LEU A 247 25.90 1.19 -8.82
N ALA A 248 24.74 1.56 -8.27
CA ALA A 248 24.28 1.11 -6.96
C ALA A 248 23.14 0.11 -7.16
N VAL A 249 23.26 -1.09 -6.58
CA VAL A 249 22.25 -2.15 -6.73
C VAL A 249 21.65 -2.49 -5.36
N CYS A 250 20.36 -2.22 -5.19
CA CYS A 250 19.63 -2.62 -4.00
C CYS A 250 19.02 -4.01 -4.21
N ARG A 251 19.57 -5.01 -3.52
CA ARG A 251 19.02 -6.37 -3.46
C ARG A 251 18.55 -6.66 -2.05
N ASN A 252 17.45 -7.38 -1.93
CA ASN A 252 17.11 -7.99 -0.66
C ASN A 252 18.06 -9.18 -0.48
N LEU A 253 19.04 -9.07 0.42
CA LEU A 253 19.92 -10.16 0.79
C LEU A 253 19.10 -11.17 1.59
N ARG A 254 18.30 -12.03 0.92
CA ARG A 254 17.88 -13.26 1.58
C ARG A 254 19.14 -14.11 1.74
N PRO A 255 19.43 -14.64 2.94
CA PRO A 255 20.43 -15.70 3.07
C PRO A 255 20.00 -16.85 2.15
N GLU A 256 20.94 -17.39 1.38
CA GLU A 256 20.76 -18.66 0.68
C GLU A 256 20.49 -19.82 1.65
#